data_AF-A0A7X9AHH0-F1
#
_entry.id   AF-A0A7X9AHH0-F1
#
_cell.length_a   1.000
_cell.length_b   1.000
_cell.length_c   1.000
_cell.angle_alpha   90.00
_cell.angle_beta   90.00
_cell.angle_gamma   90.00
#
_symmetry.space_group_name_H-M   'P 1'
#
loop_
_entity.id
_entity.type
_entity.pdbx_description
1 polymer ?
#
loop_
_entity_poly.entity_id
_entity_poly.type
_entity_poly.pdbx_seq_one_letter_code
_entity_poly.pdbx_strand_id
1 'polypeptide(L)'
;MVGAEILFNNSFPYQVKDKNGKTTGKTRYIHTYGIKCTNGSRTSRFIVKTFNNESEETYCVIGDIIKLTGTLVEEKWKDDEGDWVSRVSIYADSIDIIDDEDDEVEDVKPKRKTRK
;
A
#
# COMPACT_ATOMS: atom_id res chain seq x y z
N MET A 1 -17.80 -10.36 5.46
CA MET A 1 -17.27 -9.07 4.96
C MET A 1 -16.31 -9.34 3.79
N VAL A 2 -16.32 -8.55 2.72
CA VAL A 2 -15.41 -8.70 1.56
C VAL A 2 -14.40 -7.56 1.60
N GLY A 3 -13.15 -7.88 1.95
CA GLY A 3 -12.03 -6.95 2.03
C GLY A 3 -10.71 -7.70 1.85
N ALA A 4 -9.62 -6.96 1.72
CA ALA A 4 -8.28 -7.52 1.62
C ALA A 4 -7.56 -7.38 2.97
N GLU A 5 -7.02 -8.47 3.49
CA GLU A 5 -6.25 -8.45 4.75
C GLU A 5 -4.80 -8.07 4.49
N ILE A 6 -4.23 -7.14 5.27
CA ILE A 6 -2.80 -6.83 5.24
C ILE A 6 -1.99 -7.96 5.89
N LEU A 7 -1.05 -8.53 5.14
CA LEU A 7 -0.14 -9.58 5.60
C LEU A 7 1.22 -9.03 6.08
N PHE A 8 1.69 -7.97 5.43
CA PHE A 8 2.91 -7.25 5.79
C PHE A 8 2.84 -5.83 5.26
N ASN A 9 3.64 -4.94 5.86
CA ASN A 9 3.91 -3.61 5.35
C ASN A 9 5.43 -3.36 5.36
N ASN A 10 5.91 -2.53 4.44
CA ASN A 10 7.27 -1.99 4.45
C ASN A 10 7.24 -0.55 3.90
N SER A 11 8.27 0.21 4.24
CA SER A 11 8.46 1.58 3.79
C SER A 11 9.88 1.78 3.29
N PHE A 12 10.03 2.39 2.12
CA PHE A 12 11.33 2.62 1.49
C PHE A 12 11.50 4.10 1.12
N PRO A 13 12.52 4.79 1.65
CA PRO A 13 12.77 6.19 1.31
C PRO A 13 13.35 6.31 -0.11
N TYR A 14 12.96 7.36 -0.83
CA TYR A 14 13.58 7.77 -2.07
C TYR A 14 13.66 9.30 -2.18
N GLN A 15 14.64 9.78 -2.94
CA GLN A 15 14.79 11.20 -3.25
C GLN A 15 13.98 11.54 -4.49
N VAL A 16 13.03 12.47 -4.37
CA VAL A 16 12.25 12.94 -5.51
C VAL A 16 13.16 13.71 -6.46
N LYS A 17 13.13 13.33 -7.73
CA LYS A 17 13.81 14.05 -8.82
C LYS A 17 12.84 15.05 -9.46
N ASP A 18 13.37 16.22 -9.83
CA ASP A 18 12.65 17.18 -10.66
C ASP A 18 12.54 16.68 -12.11
N LYS A 19 11.85 17.45 -12.94
CA LYS A 19 11.68 17.17 -14.38
C LYS A 19 13.00 17.04 -15.17
N ASN A 20 14.11 17.54 -14.61
CA ASN A 20 15.45 17.48 -15.22
C ASN A 20 16.29 16.34 -14.61
N GLY A 21 15.70 15.51 -13.76
CA GLY A 21 16.38 14.39 -13.09
C GLY A 21 17.21 14.80 -11.87
N LYS A 22 17.23 16.08 -11.47
CA LYS A 22 17.98 16.55 -10.31
C LYS A 22 17.19 16.29 -9.03
N THR A 23 17.85 15.81 -7.98
CA THR A 23 17.19 15.59 -6.69
C THR A 23 16.71 16.91 -6.09
N THR A 24 15.48 16.91 -5.58
CA THR A 24 14.83 18.07 -4.97
C THR A 24 15.22 18.26 -3.50
N GLY A 25 15.96 17.31 -2.91
CA GLY A 25 16.24 17.23 -1.48
C GLY A 25 15.02 16.79 -0.64
N LYS A 26 13.87 16.54 -1.27
CA LYS A 26 12.68 16.00 -0.61
C LYS A 26 12.75 14.48 -0.60
N THR A 27 12.83 13.92 0.60
CA THR A 27 12.59 12.49 0.83
C THR A 27 11.09 12.21 0.74
N ARG A 28 10.73 11.16 0.00
CA ARG A 28 9.39 10.57 -0.02
C ARG A 28 9.52 9.07 0.23
N TYR A 29 8.42 8.41 0.51
CA TYR A 29 8.40 6.98 0.81
C TYR A 29 7.51 6.22 -0.16
N ILE A 30 7.99 5.06 -0.57
CA ILE A 30 7.18 4.03 -1.20
C ILE A 30 6.71 3.12 -0.07
N HIS A 31 5.41 3.08 0.20
CA HIS A 31 4.85 2.06 1.09
C HIS A 31 4.47 0.86 0.25
N THR A 32 4.80 -0.32 0.75
CA THR A 32 4.44 -1.59 0.11
C THR A 32 3.69 -2.46 1.08
N TYR A 33 2.61 -3.07 0.60
CA TYR A 33 1.76 -3.94 1.39
C TYR A 33 1.61 -5.28 0.68
N GLY A 34 1.74 -6.37 1.42
CA GLY A 34 1.26 -7.67 0.97
C GLY A 34 -0.19 -7.81 1.41
N ILE A 35 -1.10 -8.12 0.48
CA ILE A 35 -2.52 -8.29 0.82
C ILE A 35 -3.02 -9.68 0.44
N LYS A 36 -4.03 -10.15 1.18
CA LYS A 36 -4.76 -11.40 0.92
C LYS A 36 -6.23 -11.08 0.66
N CYS A 37 -6.73 -11.46 -0.51
CA CYS A 37 -8.15 -11.38 -0.84
C CYS A 37 -8.73 -12.80 -0.87
N THR A 38 -9.76 -13.06 -0.07
CA THR A 38 -10.44 -14.37 -0.03
C THR A 38 -11.87 -14.22 -0.53
N ASN A 39 -12.24 -15.01 -1.53
CA ASN A 39 -13.62 -15.09 -2.04
C ASN A 39 -14.02 -16.56 -2.19
N GLY A 40 -14.90 -17.02 -1.29
CA GLY A 40 -15.24 -18.44 -1.17
C GLY A 40 -14.01 -19.28 -0.83
N SER A 41 -13.71 -20.28 -1.66
CA SER A 41 -12.54 -21.16 -1.51
C SER A 41 -11.26 -20.62 -2.15
N ARG A 42 -11.30 -19.47 -2.84
CA ARG A 42 -10.16 -18.91 -3.57
C ARG A 42 -9.50 -17.80 -2.78
N THR A 43 -8.18 -17.90 -2.66
CA THR A 43 -7.33 -16.90 -2.00
C THR A 43 -6.29 -16.40 -2.98
N SER A 44 -6.32 -15.10 -3.26
CA SER A 44 -5.32 -14.40 -4.08
C SER A 44 -4.45 -13.52 -3.21
N ARG A 45 -3.18 -13.39 -3.58
CA ARG A 45 -2.22 -12.50 -2.92
C ARG A 45 -1.70 -11.47 -3.90
N PHE A 46 -1.58 -10.22 -3.45
CA PHE A 46 -1.09 -9.12 -4.26
C PHE A 46 -0.06 -8.30 -3.49
N ILE A 47 0.82 -7.66 -4.26
CA ILE A 47 1.65 -6.57 -3.77
C ILE A 47 0.96 -5.27 -4.13
N VAL A 48 0.74 -4.41 -3.13
CA VAL A 48 0.19 -3.07 -3.29
C VAL A 48 1.29 -2.07 -2.99
N LYS A 49 1.39 -1.00 -3.77
CA LYS A 49 2.33 0.11 -3.54
C LYS A 49 1.60 1.44 -3.52
N THR A 50 1.98 2.31 -2.60
CA THR A 50 1.66 3.74 -2.65
C THR A 50 2.95 4.53 -2.78
N PHE A 51 2.91 5.63 -3.52
CA PHE A 51 4.07 6.45 -3.83
C PHE A 51 3.90 7.86 -3.28
N ASN A 52 5.00 8.63 -3.23
CA ASN A 52 5.02 10.02 -2.80
C ASN A 52 4.53 10.26 -1.35
N ASN A 53 4.55 9.23 -0.50
CA ASN A 53 4.16 9.38 0.90
C ASN A 53 5.14 10.31 1.62
N GLU A 54 4.62 11.17 2.49
CA GLU A 54 5.44 12.15 3.22
C GLU A 54 6.09 11.57 4.48
N SER A 55 5.53 10.48 5.02
CA SER A 55 5.98 9.81 6.23
C SER A 55 6.54 8.42 5.92
N GLU A 56 7.54 8.02 6.71
CA GLU A 56 8.03 6.63 6.72
C GLU A 56 6.96 5.67 7.26
N GLU A 57 6.19 6.12 8.26
CA GLU A 57 5.14 5.31 8.88
C GLU A 57 4.04 4.96 7.88
N THR A 58 3.73 3.67 7.77
CA THR A 58 2.64 3.17 6.93
C THR A 58 1.29 3.36 7.62
N TYR A 59 0.26 3.68 6.84
CA TYR A 59 -1.08 3.88 7.38
C TYR A 59 -1.76 2.59 7.86
N CYS A 60 -1.52 1.46 7.19
CA CYS A 60 -2.11 0.17 7.53
C CYS A 60 -1.12 -0.74 8.25
N VAL A 61 -1.61 -1.56 9.18
CA VAL A 61 -0.86 -2.55 9.93
C VAL A 61 -1.29 -3.98 9.58
N ILE A 62 -0.49 -4.96 9.99
CA ILE A 62 -0.79 -6.38 9.77
C ILE A 62 -2.11 -6.74 10.44
N GLY A 63 -2.99 -7.42 9.71
CA GLY A 63 -4.32 -7.82 10.17
C GLY A 63 -5.44 -6.85 9.79
N ASP A 64 -5.12 -5.61 9.39
CA ASP A 64 -6.13 -4.67 8.93
C ASP A 64 -6.87 -5.23 7.72
N ILE A 65 -8.20 -5.12 7.72
CA ILE A 65 -9.03 -5.39 6.56
C ILE A 65 -9.20 -4.07 5.80
N ILE A 66 -8.84 -4.06 4.52
CA ILE A 66 -8.87 -2.85 3.71
C ILE A 66 -9.76 -2.99 2.47
N LYS A 67 -10.23 -1.84 1.99
CA LYS A 67 -10.63 -1.63 0.59
C LYS A 67 -9.58 -0.74 -0.06
N LEU A 68 -9.38 -0.93 -1.36
CA LEU A 68 -8.45 -0.11 -2.12
C LEU A 68 -8.96 0.13 -3.53
N THR A 69 -8.52 1.23 -4.12
CA THR A 69 -8.62 1.49 -5.55
C THR A 69 -7.23 1.70 -6.11
N GLY A 70 -7.05 1.40 -7.39
CA GLY A 70 -5.74 1.52 -8.01
C GLY A 70 -5.67 0.90 -9.40
N THR A 71 -4.46 0.88 -9.93
CA THR A 71 -4.15 0.33 -11.25
C THR A 71 -3.29 -0.92 -11.11
N LEU A 72 -3.62 -1.97 -11.87
CA LEU A 72 -2.75 -3.14 -12.03
C LEU A 72 -1.61 -2.79 -12.99
N VAL A 73 -0.38 -2.98 -12.54
CA VAL A 73 0.83 -2.66 -13.28
C VAL A 73 1.70 -3.91 -13.36
N GLU A 74 2.11 -4.26 -14.59
CA GLU A 74 3.16 -5.25 -14.81
C GLU A 74 4.52 -4.56 -14.69
N GLU A 75 5.21 -4.82 -13.59
CA GLU A 75 6.57 -4.33 -13.36
C GLU A 75 7.56 -5.32 -13.99
N LYS A 76 8.47 -4.82 -14.83
CA LYS A 76 9.52 -5.61 -15.49
C LYS A 76 10.89 -5.11 -15.08
N TRP A 77 11.79 -6.03 -14.77
CA TRP A 77 13.18 -5.72 -14.47
C TRP A 77 14.08 -6.87 -14.91
N LYS A 78 15.39 -6.63 -14.94
CA LYS A 78 16.39 -7.69 -15.08
C LYS A 78 16.80 -8.17 -13.70
N ASP A 79 16.83 -9.48 -13.49
CA ASP A 79 17.40 -10.06 -12.27
C ASP A 79 18.94 -10.00 -12.28
N ASP A 80 19.56 -10.56 -11.25
CA ASP A 80 21.01 -10.56 -11.08
C ASP A 80 21.74 -11.38 -12.15
N GLU A 81 21.03 -12.29 -12.84
CA GLU A 81 21.54 -13.10 -13.96
C GLU A 81 21.39 -12.37 -15.31
N GLY A 82 20.64 -11.25 -15.32
CA GLY A 82 20.40 -10.40 -16.48
C GLY A 82 19.14 -10.77 -17.26
N ASP A 83 18.35 -11.72 -16.76
CA ASP A 83 17.12 -12.21 -17.36
C ASP A 83 15.93 -11.31 -17.05
N TRP A 84 15.05 -11.12 -18.04
CA TRP A 84 13.84 -10.33 -17.84
C TRP A 84 12.83 -11.10 -17.01
N VAL A 85 12.48 -10.54 -15.87
CA VAL A 85 11.42 -11.02 -14.99
C VAL A 85 10.32 -9.97 -14.85
N SER A 86 9.12 -10.43 -14.51
CA SER A 86 7.96 -9.57 -14.35
C SER A 86 7.10 -9.96 -13.15
N ARG A 87 6.47 -8.98 -12.53
CA ARG A 87 5.44 -9.19 -11.50
C ARG A 87 4.31 -8.19 -11.68
N VAL A 88 3.08 -8.65 -11.45
CA VAL A 88 1.92 -7.76 -11.37
C VAL A 88 1.80 -7.23 -9.94
N SER A 89 1.76 -5.90 -9.83
CA SER A 89 1.53 -5.17 -8.59
C SER A 89 0.33 -4.23 -8.75
N ILE A 90 -0.29 -3.82 -7.65
CA ILE A 90 -1.32 -2.79 -7.63
C ILE A 90 -0.68 -1.49 -7.18
N TYR A 91 -0.80 -0.44 -7.97
CA TYR A 91 -0.48 0.92 -7.52
C TYR A 91 -1.77 1.53 -7.00
N ALA A 92 -1.85 1.67 -5.67
CA ALA A 92 -3.06 2.12 -5.03
C ALA A 92 -3.15 3.66 -5.05
N ASP A 93 -4.32 4.14 -5.46
CA ASP A 93 -4.70 5.55 -5.42
C ASP A 93 -5.35 5.88 -4.06
N SER A 94 -6.10 4.93 -3.50
CA SER A 94 -6.69 5.02 -2.17
C SER A 94 -6.62 3.68 -1.44
N ILE A 95 -6.48 3.73 -0.11
CA ILE A 95 -6.61 2.60 0.79
C ILE A 95 -7.43 3.06 2.00
N ASP A 96 -8.52 2.35 2.26
CA ASP A 96 -9.42 2.61 3.37
C ASP A 96 -9.46 1.37 4.27
N ILE A 97 -9.24 1.56 5.58
CA ILE A 97 -9.38 0.49 6.57
C ILE A 97 -10.88 0.32 6.86
N ILE A 98 -11.36 -0.92 6.78
CA ILE A 98 -12.70 -1.30 7.20
C ILE A 98 -12.59 -1.63 8.69
N ASP A 99 -13.26 -0.84 9.53
CA ASP A 99 -13.40 -1.16 10.94
C ASP A 99 -14.60 -2.12 11.10
N ASP A 100 -14.44 -3.18 11.89
CA ASP A 100 -15.52 -4.14 12.19
C ASP A 100 -16.49 -3.59 13.26
N GLU A 101 -16.26 -2.39 13.80
CA GLU A 101 -17.09 -1.74 14.83
C GLU A 101 -18.30 -0.95 14.31
N ASP A 102 -18.82 -1.22 13.10
CA ASP A 102 -20.02 -0.57 12.55
C ASP A 102 -21.29 -1.45 12.70
N ASP A 103 -21.52 -1.94 13.91
CA ASP A 103 -22.89 -2.16 14.42
C ASP A 103 -23.17 -1.04 15.43
N GLU A 104 -23.82 0.02 14.93
CA GLU A 104 -24.45 1.17 15.61
C GLU A 104 -23.73 2.54 15.60
N VAL A 105 -24.45 3.46 14.92
CA VAL A 105 -24.60 4.91 15.08
C VAL A 105 -23.52 5.91 14.60
N GLU A 106 -24.04 6.84 13.80
CA GLU A 106 -23.50 8.17 13.45
C GLU A 106 -22.46 8.71 14.43
N ASP A 107 -21.20 8.84 13.98
CA ASP A 107 -20.48 10.11 14.04
C ASP A 107 -19.13 9.99 13.31
N VAL A 108 -18.92 10.88 12.34
CA VAL A 108 -17.63 11.10 11.67
C VAL A 108 -16.62 11.51 12.74
N LYS A 109 -15.83 10.57 13.28
CA LYS A 109 -14.72 10.91 14.18
C LYS A 109 -13.52 11.41 13.37
N PRO A 110 -12.99 12.62 13.64
CA PRO A 110 -11.68 13.01 13.15
C PRO A 110 -10.57 12.62 14.14
N LYS A 111 -9.43 12.22 13.55
CA LYS A 111 -8.05 12.13 14.09
C LYS A 111 -7.74 11.07 15.16
N ARG A 112 -6.79 10.20 14.82
CA ARG A 112 -5.79 9.70 15.79
C ARG A 112 -4.52 10.56 15.69
N LYS A 113 -4.25 11.35 16.74
CA LYS A 113 -2.90 11.77 17.12
C LYS A 113 -2.45 10.94 18.33
N THR A 114 -1.39 10.15 18.08
CA THR A 114 -0.26 9.72 18.93
C THR A 114 -0.44 9.32 20.40
N ARG A 115 0.25 8.23 20.79
CA ARG A 115 0.95 8.00 22.08
C ARG A 115 1.84 6.75 21.91
N LYS A 116 3.11 6.68 22.32
CA LYS A 116 3.97 7.49 23.18
C LYS A 116 5.42 7.29 22.75
#